data_AF-A0A261B866-F1
#
_entry.id   AF-A0A261B866-F1
#
_cell.length_a   1.000
_cell.length_b   1.000
_cell.length_c   1.000
_cell.angle_alpha   90.00
_cell.angle_beta   90.00
_cell.angle_gamma   90.00
#
_symmetry.space_group_name_H-M   'P 1'
#
loop_
_entity.id
_entity.type
_entity.pdbx_description
1 polymer ?
#
loop_
_entity_poly.entity_id
_entity_poly.type
_entity_poly.pdbx_seq_one_letter_code
_entity_poly.pdbx_strand_id
1 'polypeptide(L)'
;MPVRFSFLLLTFILISRQPFLTKGSKMLYDLDDHNLFITPKIAYFPTAMGGASRHMMVNGSSHRIAVKIKCSDNELFRVSPVYTLLEPGNAQRLQIVRDPGPPKTDKIVVIYKTTCASSARDAFECDLGAERKVIALIAKEDVTMSIAPTTNLKSILRQSVQKS
;
A
#
# COMPACT_ATOMS: atom_id res chain seq x y z
N MET A 1 -65.69 46.34 -13.03
CA MET A 1 -65.35 47.44 -12.11
C MET A 1 -65.42 46.90 -10.69
N PRO A 2 -64.48 47.18 -9.78
CA PRO A 2 -63.01 47.23 -9.83
C PRO A 2 -62.45 46.12 -8.86
N VAL A 3 -61.18 45.88 -8.54
CA VAL A 3 -59.95 46.70 -8.52
C VAL A 3 -58.72 45.76 -8.64
N ARG A 4 -57.72 46.22 -9.40
CA ARG A 4 -56.30 45.82 -9.36
C ARG A 4 -55.69 46.00 -7.96
N PHE A 5 -54.61 45.27 -7.64
CA PHE A 5 -53.24 45.78 -7.35
C PHE A 5 -52.39 44.59 -6.81
N SER A 6 -51.37 44.13 -7.54
CA SER A 6 -49.95 44.57 -7.48
C SER A 6 -49.14 43.71 -6.49
N PHE A 7 -48.38 42.71 -6.97
CA PHE A 7 -46.97 42.74 -7.40
C PHE A 7 -45.96 42.46 -6.26
N LEU A 8 -45.13 41.43 -6.49
CA LEU A 8 -43.77 41.18 -5.96
C LEU A 8 -43.61 41.07 -4.43
N LEU A 9 -43.15 39.94 -3.89
CA LEU A 9 -41.74 39.54 -3.71
C LEU A 9 -41.81 38.17 -2.96
N LEU A 10 -40.94 37.18 -3.01
CA LEU A 10 -39.60 36.99 -3.54
C LEU A 10 -39.44 35.46 -3.66
N THR A 11 -38.90 35.03 -4.78
CA THR A 11 -38.48 33.66 -5.13
C THR A 11 -37.90 32.82 -3.97
N PHE A 12 -38.64 31.80 -3.53
CA PHE A 12 -38.01 30.62 -2.89
C PHE A 12 -37.66 29.61 -3.97
N ILE A 13 -36.36 29.51 -4.16
CA ILE A 13 -35.67 28.71 -5.15
C ILE A 13 -36.05 27.23 -4.99
N LEU A 14 -36.69 26.73 -6.04
CA LEU A 14 -36.55 25.40 -6.63
C LEU A 14 -36.20 24.24 -5.67
N ILE A 15 -37.25 23.52 -5.29
CA ILE A 15 -37.23 22.18 -4.73
C ILE A 15 -36.44 21.22 -5.66
N SER A 16 -35.31 20.75 -5.14
CA SER A 16 -34.72 19.41 -5.31
C SER A 16 -34.70 18.78 -6.72
N ARG A 17 -34.09 19.44 -7.70
CA ARG A 17 -33.39 18.70 -8.76
C ARG A 17 -31.93 18.58 -8.38
N GLN A 18 -31.55 17.40 -7.88
CA GLN A 18 -30.15 17.03 -7.71
C GLN A 18 -29.44 17.18 -9.06
N PRO A 19 -28.48 18.11 -9.22
CA PRO A 19 -27.62 18.09 -10.38
C PRO A 19 -26.59 16.98 -10.13
N PHE A 20 -26.79 15.90 -10.86
CA PHE A 20 -25.77 15.07 -11.50
C PHE A 20 -24.34 15.32 -10.99
N LEU A 21 -23.82 14.29 -10.32
CA LEU A 21 -22.49 14.19 -9.74
C LEU A 21 -21.43 14.25 -10.86
N THR A 22 -21.19 15.43 -11.42
CA THR A 22 -20.11 15.71 -12.36
C THR A 22 -19.27 16.84 -11.84
N LYS A 23 -18.23 16.48 -11.09
CA LYS A 23 -16.87 17.03 -11.20
C LYS A 23 -15.96 16.41 -10.15
N GLY A 24 -15.14 15.47 -10.63
CA GLY A 24 -13.76 15.27 -10.18
C GLY A 24 -13.54 15.05 -8.70
N SER A 25 -13.78 13.82 -8.25
CA SER A 25 -13.04 13.25 -7.12
C SER A 25 -11.56 13.05 -7.50
N LYS A 26 -10.82 14.15 -7.74
CA LYS A 26 -9.35 14.14 -7.64
C LYS A 26 -9.00 14.30 -6.17
N MET A 27 -9.29 13.25 -5.41
CA MET A 27 -9.05 13.19 -3.97
C MET A 27 -7.76 12.40 -3.74
N LEU A 28 -6.78 13.03 -3.07
CA LEU A 28 -5.82 12.40 -2.14
C LEU A 28 -4.86 11.30 -2.64
N TYR A 29 -4.49 11.26 -3.92
CA TYR A 29 -3.40 10.37 -4.39
C TYR A 29 -2.50 11.13 -5.36
N ASP A 30 -1.17 11.00 -5.22
CA ASP A 30 -0.19 11.58 -6.14
C ASP A 30 -0.60 11.28 -7.58
N LEU A 31 -0.62 12.31 -8.43
CA LEU A 31 -1.10 12.21 -9.81
C LEU A 31 -0.31 11.20 -10.67
N ASP A 32 0.86 10.78 -10.18
CA ASP A 32 1.74 9.83 -10.84
C ASP A 32 1.46 8.36 -10.45
N ASP A 33 0.63 8.11 -9.42
CA ASP A 33 0.36 6.76 -8.93
C ASP A 33 -0.88 6.09 -9.57
N HIS A 34 -1.54 6.74 -10.53
CA HIS A 34 -2.88 6.39 -11.01
C HIS A 34 -3.05 5.00 -11.62
N ASN A 35 -2.01 4.44 -12.25
CA ASN A 35 -2.15 3.17 -12.97
C ASN A 35 -2.05 1.94 -12.05
N LEU A 36 -1.04 1.90 -11.16
CA LEU A 36 -0.77 0.75 -10.31
C LEU A 36 -0.41 1.18 -8.88
N PHE A 37 -1.29 0.97 -7.91
CA PHE A 37 -1.00 1.30 -6.51
C PHE A 37 -0.26 0.16 -5.81
N ILE A 38 0.77 0.50 -5.04
CA ILE A 38 1.56 -0.48 -4.27
C ILE A 38 1.62 -0.04 -2.81
N THR A 39 1.25 -0.91 -1.89
CA THR A 39 1.26 -0.60 -0.45
C THR A 39 1.59 -1.84 0.40
N PRO A 40 2.50 -1.74 1.37
CA PRO A 40 3.39 -0.60 1.66
C PRO A 40 4.51 -0.43 0.62
N LYS A 41 5.17 0.75 0.55
CA LYS A 41 6.34 0.98 -0.33
C LYS A 41 7.68 0.67 0.37
N ILE A 42 7.63 0.34 1.65
CA ILE A 42 8.80 -0.01 2.47
C ILE A 42 8.49 -1.28 3.25
N ALA A 43 9.46 -2.18 3.34
CA ALA A 43 9.40 -3.38 4.17
C ALA A 43 10.60 -3.42 5.11
N TYR A 44 10.34 -3.77 6.37
CA TYR A 44 11.36 -3.95 7.39
C TYR A 44 11.51 -5.43 7.69
N PHE A 45 12.76 -5.88 7.81
CA PHE A 45 13.07 -7.27 8.14
C PHE A 45 14.05 -7.36 9.31
N PRO A 46 13.82 -8.30 10.25
CA PRO A 46 14.78 -8.63 11.28
C PRO A 46 15.97 -9.39 10.67
N THR A 47 17.18 -9.07 11.12
CA THR A 47 18.42 -9.69 10.61
C THR A 47 18.62 -11.10 11.17
N ALA A 48 18.22 -11.34 12.42
CA ALA A 48 18.54 -12.58 13.15
C ALA A 48 17.71 -13.80 12.70
N MET A 49 16.40 -13.62 12.50
CA MET A 49 15.49 -14.71 12.15
C MET A 49 15.04 -14.69 10.68
N GLY A 50 15.33 -13.60 9.95
CA GLY A 50 14.67 -13.35 8.67
C GLY A 50 13.17 -13.05 8.86
N GLY A 51 12.43 -12.89 7.77
CA GLY A 51 11.01 -12.54 7.88
C GLY A 51 10.26 -12.52 6.57
N ALA A 52 8.96 -12.25 6.63
CA ALA A 52 8.13 -12.13 5.45
C ALA A 52 7.33 -10.83 5.47
N SER A 53 7.29 -10.15 4.33
CA SER A 53 6.47 -8.96 4.09
C SER A 53 5.46 -9.25 2.99
N ARG A 54 4.28 -8.65 3.11
CA ARG A 54 3.20 -8.75 2.13
C ARG A 54 2.86 -7.35 1.64
N HIS A 55 2.88 -7.19 0.32
CA HIS A 55 2.54 -5.96 -0.37
C HIS A 55 1.30 -6.19 -1.22
N MET A 56 0.44 -5.19 -1.31
CA MET A 56 -0.72 -5.21 -2.20
C MET A 56 -0.40 -4.38 -3.43
N MET A 57 -0.62 -4.97 -4.60
CA MET A 57 -0.58 -4.30 -5.90
C MET A 57 -2.02 -4.18 -6.40
N VAL A 58 -2.50 -2.97 -6.69
CA VAL A 58 -3.88 -2.73 -7.13
C VAL A 58 -3.86 -2.01 -8.46
N ASN A 59 -4.53 -2.57 -9.46
CA ASN A 59 -4.69 -1.91 -10.76
C ASN A 59 -5.82 -0.89 -10.69
N GLY A 60 -5.45 0.39 -10.66
CA GLY A 60 -6.39 1.52 -10.70
C GLY A 60 -6.72 2.01 -12.10
N SER A 61 -6.07 1.47 -13.13
CA SER A 61 -6.30 1.86 -14.51
C SER A 61 -7.53 1.17 -15.11
N SER A 62 -8.00 1.68 -16.24
CA SER A 62 -9.07 1.08 -17.06
C SER A 62 -8.61 -0.08 -17.94
N HIS A 63 -7.31 -0.40 -17.95
CA HIS A 63 -6.72 -1.40 -18.83
C HIS A 63 -6.06 -2.52 -18.02
N ARG A 64 -5.92 -3.70 -18.64
CA ARG A 64 -5.16 -4.79 -18.04
C ARG A 64 -3.68 -4.40 -17.98
N ILE A 65 -3.05 -4.67 -16.84
CA ILE A 65 -1.64 -4.38 -16.60
C ILE A 65 -0.86 -5.69 -16.47
N ALA A 66 0.26 -5.79 -17.18
CA ALA A 66 1.27 -6.81 -16.91
C ALA A 66 2.29 -6.27 -15.92
N VAL A 67 2.66 -7.09 -14.94
CA VAL A 67 3.63 -6.74 -13.90
C VAL A 67 4.77 -7.76 -13.90
N LYS A 68 6.00 -7.25 -13.85
CA LYS A 68 7.26 -7.98 -13.73
C LYS A 68 8.02 -7.45 -12.53
N ILE A 69 8.40 -8.34 -11.64
CA ILE A 69 9.06 -7.98 -10.39
C ILE A 69 10.52 -8.40 -10.47
N LYS A 70 11.43 -7.47 -10.19
CA LYS A 70 12.87 -7.71 -10.09
C LYS A 70 13.33 -7.38 -8.67
N CYS A 71 14.13 -8.26 -8.08
CA CYS A 71 14.80 -7.99 -6.81
C CYS A 71 16.27 -7.62 -7.05
N SER A 72 16.87 -6.85 -6.14
CA SER A 72 18.31 -6.53 -6.17
C SER A 72 19.19 -7.69 -5.70
N ASP A 73 18.66 -8.56 -4.84
CA ASP A 73 19.39 -9.68 -4.25
C ASP A 73 18.47 -10.91 -4.18
N ASN A 74 18.78 -11.92 -4.99
CA ASN A 74 17.98 -13.14 -5.08
C ASN A 74 18.52 -14.26 -4.16
N GLU A 75 19.66 -14.06 -3.50
CA GLU A 75 20.22 -15.06 -2.59
C GLU A 75 19.54 -14.98 -1.23
N LEU A 76 19.32 -13.76 -0.72
CA LEU A 76 18.67 -13.52 0.58
C LEU A 76 17.17 -13.32 0.49
N PHE A 77 16.63 -12.89 -0.67
CA PHE A 77 15.21 -12.60 -0.82
C PHE A 77 14.54 -13.53 -1.83
N ARG A 78 13.38 -14.07 -1.43
CA ARG A 78 12.47 -14.83 -2.28
C ARG A 78 11.20 -14.02 -2.50
N VAL A 79 10.83 -13.86 -3.77
CA VAL A 79 9.70 -13.01 -4.17
C VAL A 79 8.71 -13.82 -4.98
N SER A 80 7.42 -13.70 -4.66
CA SER A 80 6.34 -14.37 -5.38
C SER A 80 5.08 -13.51 -5.43
N PRO A 81 4.43 -13.35 -6.60
CA PRO A 81 4.82 -13.85 -7.92
C PRO A 81 5.94 -13.01 -8.58
N VAL A 82 6.62 -13.53 -9.61
CA VAL A 82 7.60 -12.77 -10.42
C VAL A 82 6.94 -12.08 -11.62
N TYR A 83 5.97 -12.76 -12.23
CA TYR A 83 5.15 -12.24 -13.32
C TYR A 83 3.68 -12.41 -12.97
N THR A 84 2.87 -11.40 -13.23
CA THR A 84 1.43 -11.48 -13.02
C THR A 84 0.69 -10.53 -13.97
N LEU A 85 -0.56 -10.88 -14.27
CA LEU A 85 -1.50 -10.02 -14.97
C LEU A 85 -2.52 -9.52 -13.97
N LEU A 86 -2.78 -8.23 -14.01
CA LEU A 86 -3.76 -7.55 -13.18
C LEU A 86 -4.85 -6.96 -14.07
N GLU A 87 -6.07 -7.47 -13.93
CA GLU A 87 -7.24 -6.86 -14.58
C GLU A 87 -7.59 -5.50 -13.96
N PRO A 88 -8.32 -4.63 -14.67
CA PRO A 88 -8.83 -3.37 -14.12
C PRO A 88 -9.60 -3.60 -12.81
N GLY A 89 -9.25 -2.86 -11.75
CA GLY A 89 -9.89 -2.97 -10.43
C GLY A 89 -9.47 -4.18 -9.60
N ASN A 90 -8.68 -5.11 -10.14
CA ASN A 90 -8.18 -6.26 -9.39
C ASN A 90 -6.95 -5.90 -8.55
N ALA A 91 -6.77 -6.66 -7.48
CA ALA A 91 -5.64 -6.57 -6.57
C ALA A 91 -4.91 -7.92 -6.49
N GLN A 92 -3.58 -7.86 -6.46
CA GLN A 92 -2.71 -9.03 -6.33
C GLN A 92 -1.74 -8.83 -5.17
N ARG A 93 -1.60 -9.87 -4.36
CA ARG A 93 -0.63 -9.90 -3.26
C ARG A 93 0.75 -10.26 -3.77
N LEU A 94 1.74 -9.46 -3.40
CA LEU A 94 3.17 -9.71 -3.55
C LEU A 94 3.73 -10.15 -2.19
N GLN A 95 4.29 -11.36 -2.15
CA GLN A 95 4.97 -11.91 -0.99
C GLN A 95 6.48 -11.81 -1.18
N ILE A 96 7.14 -11.27 -0.16
CA ILE A 96 8.60 -11.17 -0.07
C ILE A 96 9.02 -11.87 1.19
N VAL A 97 9.90 -12.85 1.07
CA VAL A 97 10.49 -13.58 2.20
C VAL A 97 11.98 -13.30 2.19
N ARG A 98 12.54 -13.00 3.35
CA ARG A 98 13.97 -12.80 3.55
C ARG A 98 14.49 -13.90 4.46
N ASP A 99 15.54 -14.58 4.01
CA ASP A 99 16.27 -15.56 4.82
C ASP A 99 17.20 -14.83 5.83
N PRO A 100 17.55 -15.45 6.97
CA PRO A 100 18.48 -14.87 7.95
C PRO A 100 19.81 -14.49 7.29
N GLY A 101 20.35 -13.32 7.60
CA GLY A 101 21.55 -12.82 6.94
C GLY A 101 21.87 -11.37 7.30
N PRO A 102 23.05 -10.86 6.90
CA PRO A 102 23.61 -9.60 7.38
C PRO A 102 22.70 -8.38 7.10
N PRO A 103 22.76 -7.34 7.94
CA PRO A 103 21.93 -6.15 7.76
C PRO A 103 22.25 -5.51 6.41
N LYS A 104 21.22 -5.26 5.62
CA LYS A 104 21.35 -4.78 4.23
C LYS A 104 20.12 -4.00 3.82
N THR A 105 20.33 -2.98 2.99
CA THR A 105 19.25 -2.23 2.34
C THR A 105 19.21 -2.61 0.87
N ASP A 106 18.08 -3.14 0.45
CA ASP A 106 17.82 -3.67 -0.88
C ASP A 106 16.57 -3.01 -1.47
N LYS A 107 16.29 -3.30 -2.74
CA LYS A 107 15.11 -2.77 -3.41
C LYS A 107 14.47 -3.80 -4.33
N ILE A 108 13.15 -3.78 -4.37
CA ILE A 108 12.38 -4.45 -5.40
C ILE A 108 11.91 -3.42 -6.40
N VAL A 109 12.14 -3.69 -7.68
CA VAL A 109 11.65 -2.90 -8.80
C VAL A 109 10.46 -3.63 -9.40
N VAL A 110 9.29 -3.02 -9.27
CA VAL A 110 8.04 -3.47 -9.89
C VAL A 110 7.91 -2.74 -11.22
N ILE A 111 8.12 -3.46 -12.31
CA ILE A 111 7.99 -2.97 -13.68
C ILE A 111 6.58 -3.32 -14.15
N TYR A 112 5.84 -2.35 -14.68
CA TYR A 112 4.48 -2.58 -15.14
C TYR A 112 4.18 -1.83 -16.43
N LYS A 113 3.21 -2.34 -17.18
CA LYS A 113 2.68 -1.67 -18.36
C LYS A 113 1.29 -2.17 -18.72
N THR A 114 0.53 -1.33 -19.41
CA THR A 114 -0.74 -1.73 -20.00
C THR A 114 -0.51 -2.73 -21.13
N THR A 115 -1.30 -3.80 -21.18
CA THR A 115 -1.19 -4.80 -22.24
C THR A 115 -2.55 -5.42 -22.57
N CYS A 116 -2.68 -5.90 -23.81
CA CYS A 116 -3.79 -6.75 -24.24
C CYS A 116 -3.37 -8.24 -24.34
N ALA A 117 -2.14 -8.57 -23.99
CA ALA A 117 -1.63 -9.93 -24.06
C ALA A 117 -2.35 -10.89 -23.10
N SER A 118 -2.35 -12.17 -23.44
CA SER A 118 -2.86 -13.27 -22.62
C SER A 118 -1.88 -13.69 -21.52
N SER A 119 -0.58 -13.44 -21.71
CA SER A 119 0.50 -13.81 -20.80
C SER A 119 1.33 -12.58 -20.41
N ALA A 120 1.72 -12.51 -19.15
CA ALA A 120 2.59 -11.44 -18.65
C ALA A 120 3.99 -11.50 -19.26
N ARG A 121 4.51 -12.70 -19.59
CA ARG A 121 5.86 -12.84 -20.16
C ARG A 121 5.94 -12.22 -21.55
N ASP A 122 4.96 -12.56 -22.39
CA ASP A 122 4.83 -12.10 -23.77
C ASP A 122 4.69 -10.59 -23.81
N ALA A 123 3.95 -10.01 -22.85
CA ALA A 123 3.89 -8.57 -22.69
C ALA A 123 5.31 -7.97 -22.54
N PHE A 124 6.20 -8.57 -21.74
CA PHE A 124 7.55 -8.05 -21.51
C PHE A 124 8.61 -8.50 -22.53
N GLU A 125 8.24 -9.04 -23.69
CA GLU A 125 9.18 -9.24 -24.80
C GLU A 125 9.63 -7.89 -25.40
N CYS A 126 8.75 -6.89 -25.39
CA CYS A 126 9.06 -5.52 -25.78
C CYS A 126 8.97 -4.61 -24.55
N ASP A 127 10.10 -4.08 -24.07
CA ASP A 127 10.14 -3.22 -22.87
C ASP A 127 9.70 -1.76 -23.14
N LEU A 128 9.16 -1.46 -24.33
CA LEU A 128 8.69 -0.12 -24.69
C LEU A 128 7.46 0.27 -23.85
N GLY A 129 7.48 1.47 -23.26
CA GLY A 129 6.37 2.03 -22.48
C GLY A 129 6.19 1.43 -21.09
N ALA A 130 7.19 0.74 -20.54
CA ALA A 130 7.12 0.21 -19.19
C ALA A 130 7.47 1.24 -18.12
N GLU A 131 6.59 1.37 -17.13
CA GLU A 131 6.77 2.20 -15.94
C GLU A 131 7.36 1.36 -14.79
N ARG A 132 7.95 2.00 -13.77
CA ARG A 132 8.62 1.32 -12.66
C ARG A 132 8.27 1.96 -11.32
N LYS A 133 7.98 1.12 -10.33
CA LYS A 133 7.86 1.49 -8.92
C LYS A 133 8.87 0.73 -8.09
N VAL A 134 9.29 1.32 -6.99
CA VAL A 134 10.31 0.75 -6.12
C VAL A 134 9.72 0.49 -4.74
N ILE A 135 9.99 -0.69 -4.20
CA ILE A 135 9.74 -1.05 -2.81
C ILE A 135 11.10 -1.13 -2.12
N ALA A 136 11.31 -0.34 -1.07
CA ALA A 136 12.54 -0.40 -0.28
C ALA A 136 12.48 -1.57 0.70
N LEU A 137 13.52 -2.39 0.72
CA LEU A 137 13.69 -3.49 1.66
C LEU A 137 14.79 -3.09 2.65
N ILE A 138 14.44 -2.98 3.92
CA ILE A 138 15.35 -2.52 4.95
C ILE A 138 15.49 -3.62 5.99
N ALA A 139 16.67 -4.24 6.04
CA ALA A 139 16.99 -5.11 7.15
C ALA A 139 17.93 -4.41 8.12
N LYS A 140 17.48 -4.34 9.36
CA LYS A 140 18.25 -3.79 10.48
C LYS A 140 18.42 -4.87 11.54
N GLU A 141 19.47 -4.73 12.33
CA GLU A 141 19.66 -5.58 13.49
C GLU A 141 18.50 -5.36 14.45
N ASP A 142 18.01 -6.45 15.01
CA ASP A 142 17.02 -6.38 16.07
C ASP A 142 17.72 -5.80 17.29
N VAL A 143 17.34 -4.59 17.68
CA VAL A 143 17.69 -4.09 19.00
C VAL A 143 16.87 -4.93 19.98
N THR A 144 17.44 -6.04 20.44
CA THR A 144 16.91 -6.79 21.57
C THR A 144 16.95 -5.85 22.77
N MET A 145 15.85 -5.13 23.01
CA MET A 145 15.60 -4.50 24.30
C MET A 145 15.44 -5.65 25.29
N SER A 146 16.54 -6.07 25.89
CA SER A 146 16.56 -6.94 27.06
C SER A 146 15.95 -6.18 28.23
N ILE A 147 14.63 -6.02 28.22
CA ILE A 147 13.90 -5.69 29.44
C ILE A 147 14.02 -6.94 30.30
N ALA A 148 15.08 -7.00 31.11
CA ALA A 148 15.16 -7.95 32.20
C ALA A 148 13.90 -7.73 33.06
N PRO A 149 13.04 -8.74 33.27
CA PRO A 149 11.96 -8.61 34.23
C PRO A 149 12.59 -8.60 35.62
N THR A 150 12.85 -7.41 36.17
CA THR A 150 13.30 -7.25 37.57
C THR A 150 12.13 -7.59 38.50
N THR A 151 11.85 -8.87 38.62
CA THR A 151 10.86 -9.38 39.57
C THR A 151 11.48 -9.40 40.97
N ASN A 152 11.27 -8.33 41.73
CA ASN A 152 11.37 -8.44 43.20
C ASN A 152 10.25 -7.68 43.91
N LEU A 153 9.01 -8.07 43.61
CA LEU A 153 7.79 -7.65 44.31
C LEU A 153 7.63 -8.29 45.70
N LYS A 154 8.46 -9.29 46.06
CA LYS A 154 8.35 -10.00 47.36
C LYS A 154 8.94 -9.23 48.55
N SER A 155 9.76 -8.21 48.34
CA SER A 155 10.36 -7.43 49.43
C SER A 155 9.46 -6.27 49.92
N ILE A 156 8.53 -5.78 49.10
CA ILE A 156 7.69 -4.61 49.44
C ILE A 156 6.49 -5.00 50.34
N LEU A 157 5.97 -6.22 50.20
CA LEU A 157 4.79 -6.68 50.97
C LEU A 157 5.08 -7.20 52.38
N ARG A 158 6.35 -7.34 52.80
CA ARG A 158 6.68 -7.74 54.17
C ARG A 158 6.79 -6.58 55.16
N GLN A 159 6.86 -5.33 54.68
CA GLN A 159 6.97 -4.15 55.55
C GLN A 159 5.62 -3.65 56.10
N SER A 160 4.49 -4.11 55.56
CA SER A 160 3.16 -3.70 56.02
C SER A 160 2.56 -4.58 57.12
N VAL A 161 3.20 -5.69 57.51
CA VAL A 161 2.64 -6.64 58.50
C VAL A 161 3.26 -6.50 59.90
N GLN A 162 4.33 -5.73 60.10
CA GLN A 162 4.97 -5.56 61.43
C GLN A 162 4.70 -4.22 62.13
N LYS A 163 3.61 -3.52 61.77
CA LYS A 163 3.18 -2.31 62.48
C LYS A 163 1.71 -2.42 62.91
N SER A 164 1.45 -3.28 63.88
CA SER A 164 0.28 -3.22 64.77
C SER A 164 0.65 -3.80 66.13
#